data_AF-A0A5C1AQG2-F1
#
_entry.id   AF-A0A5C1AQG2-F1
#
_cell.length_a   1.000
_cell.length_b   1.000
_cell.length_c   1.000
_cell.angle_alpha   90.00
_cell.angle_beta   90.00
_cell.angle_gamma   90.00
#
_symmetry.space_group_name_H-M   'P 1'
#
loop_
_entity.id
_entity.type
_entity.pdbx_description
1 polymer ?
#
loop_
_entity_poly.entity_id
_entity_poly.type
_entity_poly.pdbx_seq_one_letter_code
_entity_poly.pdbx_strand_id
1 'polypeptide(L)'
;MKDPSRRTALIGLTGAGISALLSASPTANAIEPVEGDTKELFVIGPFNLGDGFARSKVDIDGLFNPGAPARDKIAESLKQCQIYVVDQRVRSKTGSLRFGEKDSLQVAITGALYHEWKDKLNKFSIQIASLESHGVDTNHDTKFPTRQFSVIIKLMSAGETALATTTAATNFSMKLPAYNINGRLEK
;
A
#
# COMPACT_ATOMS: atom_id res chain seq x y z
N MET A 1 18.73 -34.54 -50.45
CA MET A 1 18.08 -35.27 -49.35
C MET A 1 17.30 -34.29 -48.48
N LYS A 2 15.98 -34.51 -48.40
CA LYS A 2 14.98 -34.18 -47.36
C LYS A 2 15.06 -32.84 -46.59
N ASP A 3 14.17 -31.93 -47.01
CA ASP A 3 13.07 -31.23 -46.30
C ASP A 3 13.11 -30.98 -44.76
N PRO A 4 12.61 -29.81 -44.29
CA PRO A 4 12.73 -29.28 -42.94
C PRO A 4 11.56 -29.71 -42.05
N SER A 5 11.79 -29.77 -40.73
CA SER A 5 10.69 -29.84 -39.75
C SER A 5 11.18 -29.53 -38.34
N ARG A 6 10.69 -28.39 -37.86
CA ARG A 6 9.92 -28.22 -36.60
C ARG A 6 10.60 -28.53 -35.25
N ARG A 7 10.34 -27.56 -34.35
CA ARG A 7 10.02 -27.72 -32.91
C ARG A 7 11.25 -27.95 -32.01
N THR A 8 11.42 -27.31 -30.86
CA THR A 8 10.59 -26.42 -30.05
C THR A 8 11.54 -25.70 -29.11
N ALA A 9 11.42 -24.38 -29.01
CA ALA A 9 11.99 -23.63 -27.90
C ALA A 9 11.23 -24.00 -26.63
N LEU A 10 11.93 -24.57 -25.65
CA LEU A 10 11.45 -24.62 -24.26
C LEU A 10 12.40 -23.75 -23.43
N ILE A 11 12.04 -22.48 -23.40
CA ILE A 11 12.52 -21.50 -22.43
C ILE A 11 12.00 -22.00 -21.08
N GLY A 12 12.89 -22.60 -20.29
CA GLY A 12 12.61 -23.02 -18.93
C GLY A 12 12.30 -21.79 -18.07
N LEU A 13 11.16 -21.85 -17.38
CA LEU A 13 10.60 -20.81 -16.53
C LEU A 13 11.66 -20.08 -15.70
N THR A 14 11.83 -18.81 -16.00
CA THR A 14 12.30 -17.81 -15.05
C THR A 14 11.28 -17.73 -13.91
N GLY A 15 11.57 -18.39 -12.80
CA GLY A 15 10.92 -18.12 -11.51
C GLY A 15 11.39 -16.77 -10.96
N ALA A 16 11.05 -15.68 -11.66
CA ALA A 16 11.28 -14.31 -11.20
C ALA A 16 10.10 -13.88 -10.32
N GLY A 17 10.07 -14.40 -9.09
CA GLY A 17 9.18 -13.93 -8.04
C GLY A 17 9.99 -13.20 -6.98
N ILE A 18 10.57 -12.04 -7.32
CA ILE A 18 11.15 -11.13 -6.33
C ILE A 18 10.61 -9.72 -6.61
N SER A 19 9.84 -9.27 -5.62
CA SER A 19 9.29 -7.95 -5.34
C SER A 19 9.90 -6.79 -6.11
N ALA A 20 9.04 -6.03 -6.80
CA ALA A 20 9.35 -4.66 -7.18
C ALA A 20 9.37 -3.79 -5.91
N LEU A 21 10.51 -3.74 -5.23
CA LEU A 21 10.90 -2.59 -4.44
C LEU A 21 11.22 -1.48 -5.44
N LEU A 22 10.28 -0.54 -5.63
CA LEU A 22 10.57 0.74 -6.26
C LEU A 22 11.47 1.55 -5.31
N SER A 23 12.75 1.21 -5.29
CA SER A 23 13.79 1.99 -4.63
C SER A 23 14.08 3.23 -5.47
N ALA A 24 13.27 4.27 -5.30
CA ALA A 24 13.80 5.62 -5.44
C ALA A 24 14.78 5.78 -4.27
N SER A 25 16.08 5.57 -4.50
CA SER A 25 17.10 5.84 -3.50
C SER A 25 17.07 7.33 -3.19
N PRO A 26 16.70 7.78 -1.99
CA PRO A 26 16.95 9.15 -1.62
C PRO A 26 18.45 9.25 -1.36
N THR A 27 19.18 9.98 -2.22
CA THR A 27 20.43 10.62 -1.81
C THR A 27 20.07 11.78 -0.87
N ALA A 28 19.59 11.44 0.32
CA ALA A 28 19.57 12.35 1.45
C ALA A 28 20.90 12.17 2.18
N ASN A 29 21.64 13.27 2.38
CA ASN A 29 22.80 13.26 3.26
C ASN A 29 22.36 12.72 4.62
N ALA A 30 22.95 11.60 5.05
CA ALA A 30 22.70 11.06 6.36
C ALA A 30 23.06 12.13 7.39
N ILE A 31 22.06 12.62 8.12
CA ILE A 31 22.29 13.40 9.34
C ILE A 31 23.13 12.51 10.24
N GLU A 32 24.35 12.96 10.58
CA GLU A 32 25.29 12.20 11.39
C GLU A 32 24.58 11.73 12.67
N PRO A 33 24.58 10.42 12.97
CA PRO A 33 24.02 9.93 14.22
C PRO A 33 24.74 10.62 15.39
N VAL A 34 23.99 11.19 16.33
CA VAL A 34 24.57 11.53 17.63
C VAL A 34 25.10 10.22 18.22
N GLU A 35 26.41 10.16 18.42
CA GLU A 35 27.12 8.96 18.85
C GLU A 35 26.40 8.33 20.06
N GLY A 36 25.88 7.11 19.88
CA GLY A 36 25.25 6.26 20.90
C GLY A 36 23.72 6.35 21.10
N ASP A 37 22.97 6.92 20.15
CA ASP A 37 21.52 6.67 20.04
C ASP A 37 21.24 5.27 19.48
N THR A 38 20.26 4.55 20.03
CA THR A 38 19.79 3.26 19.49
C THR A 38 18.53 3.47 18.65
N LYS A 39 18.56 3.02 17.41
CA LYS A 39 17.46 3.09 16.44
C LYS A 39 16.75 1.75 16.39
N GLU A 40 15.44 1.73 16.61
CA GLU A 40 14.62 0.52 16.59
C GLU A 40 13.42 0.72 15.64
N LEU A 41 13.18 -0.25 14.75
CA LEU A 41 11.98 -0.29 13.92
C LEU A 41 10.86 -1.05 14.65
N PHE A 42 9.62 -0.63 14.44
CA PHE A 42 8.44 -1.34 14.94
C PHE A 42 7.30 -1.26 13.93
N VAL A 43 6.38 -2.23 14.03
CA VAL A 43 5.27 -2.38 13.09
C VAL A 43 3.94 -2.11 13.79
N ILE A 44 3.05 -1.34 13.15
CA ILE A 44 1.68 -1.09 13.60
C ILE A 44 0.70 -1.65 12.56
N GLY A 45 -0.35 -2.34 13.01
CA GLY A 45 -1.37 -2.95 12.16
C GLY A 45 -1.77 -4.35 12.66
N PRO A 46 -2.52 -5.12 11.86
CA PRO A 46 -2.99 -4.79 10.51
C PRO A 46 -4.14 -3.79 10.47
N PHE A 47 -4.21 -2.99 9.40
CA PHE A 47 -5.36 -2.14 9.07
C PHE A 47 -6.03 -2.62 7.78
N ASN A 48 -7.34 -2.83 7.82
CA ASN A 48 -8.07 -3.37 6.68
C ASN A 48 -8.28 -2.31 5.58
N LEU A 49 -7.82 -2.59 4.35
CA LEU A 49 -7.96 -1.68 3.22
C LEU A 49 -9.43 -1.54 2.77
N GLY A 50 -10.17 -2.65 2.74
CA GLY A 50 -11.59 -2.66 2.39
C GLY A 50 -12.44 -1.75 3.27
N ASP A 51 -12.17 -1.73 4.57
CA ASP A 51 -12.83 -0.82 5.52
C ASP A 51 -12.47 0.65 5.24
N GLY A 52 -11.21 0.92 4.90
CA GLY A 52 -10.76 2.24 4.47
C GLY A 52 -11.45 2.70 3.18
N PHE A 53 -11.54 1.81 2.19
CA PHE A 53 -12.21 2.05 0.92
C PHE A 53 -13.71 2.28 1.11
N ALA A 54 -14.39 1.47 1.93
CA ALA A 54 -15.81 1.61 2.22
C ALA A 54 -16.15 2.98 2.82
N ARG A 55 -15.28 3.52 3.69
CA ARG A 55 -15.42 4.86 4.27
C ARG A 55 -15.04 6.00 3.33
N SER A 56 -14.28 5.72 2.26
CA SER A 56 -13.89 6.75 1.30
C SER A 56 -15.11 7.25 0.50
N LYS A 57 -14.99 8.42 -0.12
CA LYS A 57 -16.01 8.96 -1.05
C LYS A 57 -15.64 8.74 -2.53
N VAL A 58 -14.69 7.85 -2.81
CA VAL A 58 -14.24 7.60 -4.19
C VAL A 58 -15.31 6.89 -4.99
N ASP A 59 -15.75 7.49 -6.07
CA ASP A 59 -16.69 6.88 -7.00
C ASP A 59 -15.93 6.07 -8.07
N ILE A 60 -16.25 4.78 -8.19
CA ILE A 60 -15.71 3.87 -9.21
C ILE A 60 -16.84 3.40 -10.16
N ASP A 61 -18.10 3.70 -9.83
CA ASP A 61 -19.24 3.13 -10.53
C ASP A 61 -19.49 3.84 -11.87
N GLY A 62 -19.87 3.05 -12.88
CA GLY A 62 -20.66 3.47 -14.06
C GLY A 62 -20.00 4.36 -15.11
N LEU A 63 -19.18 5.36 -14.76
CA LEU A 63 -18.66 6.35 -15.70
C LEU A 63 -17.24 6.10 -16.18
N PHE A 64 -16.44 5.35 -15.41
CA PHE A 64 -15.03 5.12 -15.75
C PHE A 64 -14.74 3.69 -16.23
N ASN A 65 -15.59 2.71 -15.89
CA ASN A 65 -15.45 1.32 -16.32
C ASN A 65 -16.81 0.60 -16.38
N PRO A 66 -17.43 0.47 -17.56
CA PRO A 66 -18.64 -0.34 -17.70
C PRO A 66 -18.38 -1.79 -17.25
N GLY A 67 -19.32 -2.36 -16.50
CA GLY A 67 -19.18 -3.70 -15.88
C GLY A 67 -18.47 -3.71 -14.52
N ALA A 68 -18.16 -2.55 -13.92
CA ALA A 68 -17.67 -2.48 -12.55
C ALA A 68 -18.70 -3.14 -11.58
N PRO A 69 -18.25 -4.00 -10.66
CA PRO A 69 -19.10 -4.51 -9.60
C PRO A 69 -19.44 -3.37 -8.64
N ALA A 70 -20.56 -3.53 -7.92
CA ALA A 70 -20.97 -2.56 -6.93
C ALA A 70 -19.86 -2.29 -5.88
N ARG A 71 -19.81 -1.04 -5.39
CA ARG A 71 -18.82 -0.57 -4.41
C ARG A 71 -18.62 -1.51 -3.22
N ASP A 72 -19.69 -2.10 -2.69
CA ASP A 72 -19.65 -3.04 -1.56
C ASP A 72 -18.87 -4.31 -1.89
N LYS A 73 -19.02 -4.85 -3.10
CA LYS A 73 -18.23 -5.99 -3.59
C LYS A 73 -16.76 -5.63 -3.78
N ILE A 74 -16.46 -4.41 -4.25
CA ILE A 74 -15.08 -3.91 -4.34
C ILE A 74 -14.48 -3.83 -2.93
N ALA A 75 -15.19 -3.20 -1.99
CA ALA A 75 -14.76 -3.08 -0.61
C ALA A 75 -14.50 -4.45 0.02
N GLU A 76 -15.41 -5.41 -0.18
CA GLU A 76 -15.27 -6.77 0.34
C GLU A 76 -14.03 -7.47 -0.21
N SER A 77 -13.76 -7.34 -1.52
CA SER A 77 -12.55 -7.93 -2.12
C SER A 77 -11.28 -7.29 -1.56
N LEU A 78 -11.27 -5.96 -1.37
CA LEU A 78 -10.17 -5.22 -0.76
C LEU A 78 -9.99 -5.54 0.73
N LYS A 79 -10.93 -6.22 1.41
CA LYS A 79 -10.70 -6.71 2.80
C LYS A 79 -9.59 -7.76 2.88
N GLN A 80 -9.25 -8.40 1.76
CA GLN A 80 -8.10 -9.30 1.68
C GLN A 80 -6.77 -8.55 1.77
N CYS A 81 -6.77 -7.23 1.61
CA CYS A 81 -5.60 -6.37 1.74
C CYS A 81 -5.47 -5.81 3.15
N GLN A 82 -4.31 -6.02 3.76
CA GLN A 82 -3.94 -5.49 5.08
C GLN A 82 -2.77 -4.53 4.95
N ILE A 83 -2.95 -3.32 5.48
CA ILE A 83 -1.91 -2.29 5.57
C ILE A 83 -1.18 -2.44 6.91
N TYR A 84 0.14 -2.31 6.85
CA TYR A 84 1.02 -2.21 8.00
C TYR A 84 1.83 -0.93 7.91
N VAL A 85 2.19 -0.40 9.06
CA VAL A 85 3.02 0.79 9.20
C VAL A 85 4.33 0.35 9.79
N VAL A 86 5.44 0.70 9.16
CA VAL A 86 6.77 0.51 9.71
C VAL A 86 7.27 1.88 10.12
N ASP A 87 7.47 2.08 11.42
CA ASP A 87 7.99 3.33 11.94
C ASP A 87 9.22 3.08 12.80
N GLN A 88 9.95 4.15 13.10
CA GLN A 88 11.18 4.14 13.84
C GLN A 88 10.99 4.83 15.18
N ARG A 89 11.60 4.28 16.22
CA ARG A 89 11.84 4.97 17.49
C ARG A 89 13.32 5.06 17.75
N VAL A 90 13.71 6.14 18.41
CA VAL A 90 15.08 6.43 18.82
C VAL A 90 15.11 6.48 20.32
N ARG A 91 15.98 5.66 20.91
CA ARG A 91 16.31 5.68 22.32
C ARG A 91 17.60 6.46 22.50
N SER A 92 17.53 7.57 23.23
CA SER A 92 18.71 8.35 23.59
C SER A 92 19.55 7.63 24.64
N LYS A 93 20.80 8.06 24.83
CA LYS A 93 21.65 7.61 25.95
C LYS A 93 21.03 7.83 27.33
N THR A 94 20.18 8.86 27.49
CA THR A 94 19.49 9.14 28.75
C THR A 94 18.25 8.27 28.96
N GLY A 95 17.96 7.37 28.02
CA GLY A 95 16.83 6.45 28.07
C GLY A 95 15.51 7.03 27.56
N SER A 96 15.49 8.30 27.14
CA SER A 96 14.29 8.91 26.56
C SER A 96 13.97 8.31 25.19
N LEU A 97 12.68 8.04 24.97
CA LEU A 97 12.15 7.53 23.71
C LEU A 97 11.48 8.64 22.93
N ARG A 98 11.82 8.75 21.66
CA ARG A 98 11.16 9.63 20.70
C ARG A 98 10.96 8.89 19.39
N PHE A 99 10.01 9.33 18.58
CA PHE A 99 9.92 8.81 17.23
C PHE A 99 11.14 9.23 16.40
N GLY A 100 11.43 8.45 15.36
CA GLY A 100 12.37 8.80 14.31
C GLY A 100 11.87 9.97 13.46
N GLU A 101 12.66 10.30 12.45
CA GLU A 101 12.34 11.35 11.48
C GLU A 101 11.03 11.05 10.74
N LYS A 102 10.39 12.07 10.18
CA LYS A 102 9.11 11.86 9.47
C LYS A 102 9.28 10.91 8.27
N ASP A 103 10.42 10.98 7.60
CA ASP A 103 10.74 10.21 6.41
C ASP A 103 11.11 8.74 6.72
N SER A 104 11.26 8.38 8.00
CA SER A 104 11.46 6.98 8.39
C SER A 104 10.16 6.16 8.39
N LEU A 105 9.01 6.82 8.25
CA LEU A 105 7.72 6.16 8.26
C LEU A 105 7.42 5.56 6.89
N GLN A 106 7.28 4.24 6.86
CA GLN A 106 6.96 3.48 5.66
C GLN A 106 5.61 2.76 5.83
N VAL A 107 4.95 2.52 4.71
CA VAL A 107 3.70 1.75 4.65
C VAL A 107 3.93 0.50 3.82
N ALA A 108 3.43 -0.62 4.31
CA ALA A 108 3.47 -1.90 3.62
C ALA A 108 2.04 -2.41 3.45
N ILE A 109 1.83 -3.19 2.40
CA ILE A 109 0.57 -3.87 2.14
C ILE A 109 0.83 -5.36 1.91
N THR A 110 -0.08 -6.18 2.39
CA THR A 110 -0.10 -7.64 2.13
C THR A 110 -1.50 -8.04 1.68
N GLY A 111 -1.60 -9.13 0.93
CA GLY A 111 -2.87 -9.63 0.39
C GLY A 111 -2.89 -9.66 -1.14
N ALA A 112 -4.08 -9.89 -1.69
CA ALA A 112 -4.29 -9.87 -3.14
C ALA A 112 -4.22 -8.42 -3.66
N LEU A 113 -3.16 -8.05 -4.37
CA LEU A 113 -3.01 -6.68 -4.91
C LEU A 113 -3.75 -6.45 -6.24
N TYR A 114 -4.28 -7.53 -6.81
CA TYR A 114 -5.03 -7.56 -8.05
C TYR A 114 -6.32 -8.32 -7.82
N HIS A 115 -7.43 -7.71 -8.21
CA HIS A 115 -8.77 -8.26 -8.08
C HIS A 115 -9.43 -8.24 -9.45
N GLU A 116 -10.02 -9.36 -9.85
CA GLU A 116 -10.69 -9.51 -11.14
C GLU A 116 -12.11 -10.01 -10.93
N TRP A 117 -13.04 -9.41 -11.67
CA TRP A 117 -14.43 -9.82 -11.77
C TRP A 117 -14.74 -10.04 -13.25
N LYS A 118 -15.36 -11.17 -13.55
CA LYS A 118 -15.72 -11.53 -14.92
C LYS A 118 -17.17 -11.98 -14.96
N ASP A 119 -17.92 -11.40 -15.88
CA ASP A 119 -19.21 -11.92 -16.31
C ASP A 119 -19.12 -12.46 -17.76
N LYS A 120 -20.26 -12.80 -18.38
CA LYS A 120 -20.26 -13.39 -19.74
C LYS A 120 -19.74 -12.44 -20.82
N LEU A 121 -19.85 -11.13 -20.63
CA LEU A 121 -19.57 -10.11 -21.65
C LEU A 121 -18.54 -9.07 -21.20
N ASN A 122 -18.28 -8.99 -19.89
CA ASN A 122 -17.47 -7.95 -19.29
C ASN A 122 -16.40 -8.54 -18.37
N LYS A 123 -15.26 -7.86 -18.33
CA LYS A 123 -14.18 -8.10 -17.39
C LYS A 123 -13.86 -6.78 -16.70
N PHE A 124 -13.76 -6.81 -15.38
CA PHE A 124 -13.35 -5.66 -14.59
C PHE A 124 -12.22 -6.06 -13.67
N SER A 125 -11.24 -5.18 -13.50
CA SER A 125 -10.15 -5.41 -12.55
C SER A 125 -9.72 -4.15 -11.83
N ILE A 126 -9.24 -4.34 -10.60
CA ILE A 126 -8.61 -3.30 -9.79
C ILE A 126 -7.24 -3.81 -9.36
N GLN A 127 -6.23 -2.96 -9.52
CA GLN A 127 -4.89 -3.14 -9.02
C GLN A 127 -4.54 -2.02 -8.05
N ILE A 128 -3.91 -2.36 -6.93
CA ILE A 128 -3.27 -1.38 -6.06
C ILE A 128 -1.92 -1.00 -6.66
N ALA A 129 -1.79 0.24 -7.13
CA ALA A 129 -0.63 0.72 -7.88
C ALA A 129 0.43 1.37 -7.00
N SER A 130 0.02 2.10 -5.96
CA SER A 130 0.95 2.68 -4.98
C SER A 130 0.28 2.93 -3.63
N LEU A 131 1.11 2.98 -2.59
CA LEU A 131 0.76 3.42 -1.24
C LEU A 131 1.78 4.47 -0.79
N GLU A 132 1.30 5.58 -0.24
CA GLU A 132 2.14 6.67 0.24
C GLU A 132 1.64 7.15 1.60
N SER A 133 2.55 7.45 2.52
CA SER A 133 2.22 8.12 3.77
C SER A 133 2.22 9.65 3.58
N HIS A 134 1.23 10.33 4.16
CA HIS A 134 1.04 11.78 4.03
C HIS A 134 0.62 12.38 5.36
N GLY A 135 0.98 13.65 5.59
CA GLY A 135 0.51 14.42 6.74
C GLY A 135 0.92 13.84 8.09
N VAL A 136 2.21 13.47 8.24
CA VAL A 136 2.75 12.94 9.50
C VAL A 136 2.82 14.04 10.56
N ASP A 137 2.02 13.86 11.62
CA ASP A 137 1.95 14.71 12.79
C ASP A 137 2.29 13.94 14.07
N THR A 138 2.96 14.59 15.01
CA THR A 138 3.37 13.97 16.29
C THR A 138 2.97 14.89 17.44
N ASN A 139 2.10 14.40 18.31
CA ASN A 139 1.65 15.10 19.50
C ASN A 139 2.52 14.69 20.70
N HIS A 140 3.20 15.68 21.29
CA HIS A 140 4.10 15.52 22.42
C HIS A 140 3.45 15.82 23.78
N ASP A 141 2.20 16.30 23.81
CA ASP A 141 1.47 16.69 25.02
C ASP A 141 0.80 15.50 25.72
N THR A 142 0.93 14.30 25.16
CA THR A 142 0.39 13.05 25.69
C THR A 142 1.42 12.34 26.57
N LYS A 143 0.97 11.48 27.51
CA LYS A 143 1.86 10.72 28.42
C LYS A 143 2.98 9.97 27.68
N PHE A 144 2.66 9.46 26.48
CA PHE A 144 3.62 8.92 25.54
C PHE A 144 3.36 9.60 24.21
N PRO A 145 4.38 10.18 23.53
CA PRO A 145 4.17 10.84 22.25
C PRO A 145 3.38 9.98 21.29
N THR A 146 2.39 10.58 20.63
CA THR A 146 1.52 9.91 19.67
C THR A 146 1.77 10.44 18.28
N ARG A 147 1.63 9.58 17.28
CA ARG A 147 1.81 9.92 15.88
C ARG A 147 0.57 9.54 15.08
N GLN A 148 0.21 10.41 14.16
CA GLN A 148 -0.91 10.20 13.24
C GLN A 148 -0.51 10.65 11.83
N PHE A 149 -1.05 9.96 10.84
CA PHE A 149 -0.84 10.26 9.43
C PHE A 149 -1.98 9.65 8.61
N SER A 150 -1.99 9.93 7.31
CA SER A 150 -2.91 9.32 6.36
C SER A 150 -2.13 8.50 5.34
N VAL A 151 -2.75 7.44 4.83
CA VAL A 151 -2.24 6.67 3.70
C VAL A 151 -3.02 7.08 2.46
N ILE A 152 -2.31 7.49 1.41
CA ILE A 152 -2.89 7.67 0.07
C ILE A 152 -2.68 6.36 -0.69
N ILE A 153 -3.78 5.81 -1.21
CA ILE A 153 -3.79 4.58 -2.00
C ILE A 153 -4.20 4.95 -3.42
N LYS A 154 -3.35 4.60 -4.38
CA LYS A 154 -3.66 4.71 -5.80
C LYS A 154 -4.19 3.38 -6.31
N LEU A 155 -5.40 3.40 -6.83
CA LEU A 155 -6.02 2.29 -7.52
C LEU A 155 -5.92 2.53 -9.03
N MET A 156 -5.54 1.48 -9.76
CA MET A 156 -5.71 1.40 -11.20
C MET A 156 -6.86 0.44 -11.47
N SER A 157 -7.84 0.90 -12.24
CA SER A 157 -9.01 0.11 -12.61
C SER A 157 -9.05 -0.04 -14.13
N ALA A 158 -9.50 -1.21 -14.59
CA ALA A 158 -9.69 -1.49 -16.00
C ALA A 158 -11.01 -2.24 -16.20
N GLY A 159 -11.84 -1.75 -17.12
CA GLY A 159 -13.08 -2.37 -17.56
C GLY A 159 -12.97 -2.75 -19.02
N GLU A 160 -13.43 -3.93 -19.38
CA GLU A 160 -13.51 -4.43 -20.75
C GLU A 160 -14.93 -4.92 -20.99
N THR A 161 -15.48 -4.51 -22.13
CA THR A 161 -16.78 -4.92 -22.65
C THR A 161 -16.60 -5.41 -24.08
N ALA A 162 -17.67 -5.94 -24.68
CA ALA A 162 -17.67 -6.28 -26.10
C ALA A 162 -17.35 -5.09 -27.04
N LEU A 163 -17.46 -3.84 -26.57
CA LEU A 163 -17.34 -2.63 -27.40
C LEU A 163 -16.09 -1.78 -27.10
N ALA A 164 -15.53 -1.87 -25.89
CA ALA A 164 -14.44 -1.01 -25.46
C ALA A 164 -13.69 -1.55 -24.25
N THR A 165 -12.43 -1.10 -24.12
CA THR A 165 -11.62 -1.20 -22.90
C THR A 165 -11.39 0.21 -22.36
N THR A 166 -11.61 0.39 -21.06
CA THR A 166 -11.36 1.64 -20.33
C THR A 166 -10.37 1.39 -19.21
N THR A 167 -9.56 2.40 -18.88
CA THR A 167 -8.69 2.38 -17.70
C THR A 167 -8.81 3.70 -16.97
N ALA A 168 -8.74 3.67 -15.65
CA ALA A 168 -8.76 4.86 -14.81
C ALA A 168 -7.85 4.69 -13.59
N ALA A 169 -7.22 5.79 -13.18
CA ALA A 169 -6.47 5.87 -11.94
C ALA A 169 -7.23 6.75 -10.94
N THR A 170 -7.40 6.27 -9.71
CA THR A 170 -8.09 7.01 -8.66
C THR A 170 -7.35 6.88 -7.35
N ASN A 171 -7.27 7.99 -6.61
CA ASN A 171 -6.66 8.02 -5.30
C ASN A 171 -7.74 8.11 -4.22
N PHE A 172 -7.56 7.40 -3.12
CA PHE A 172 -8.28 7.69 -1.89
C PHE A 172 -7.32 7.80 -0.72
N SER A 173 -7.71 8.58 0.29
CA SER A 173 -6.96 8.76 1.52
C SER A 173 -7.66 8.02 2.66
N MET A 174 -6.87 7.30 3.45
CA MET A 174 -7.29 6.60 4.65
C MET A 174 -6.52 7.18 5.84
N LYS A 175 -7.24 7.84 6.76
CA LYS A 175 -6.68 8.26 8.04
C LYS A 175 -6.56 7.04 8.95
N LEU A 176 -5.34 6.72 9.40
CA LEU A 176 -5.13 5.63 10.35
C LEU A 176 -5.32 6.11 11.80
N PRO A 177 -5.71 5.21 12.73
CA PRO A 177 -5.71 5.51 14.16
C PRO A 177 -4.34 6.02 14.61
N ALA A 178 -4.34 6.97 15.54
CA ALA A 178 -3.09 7.41 16.15
C ALA A 178 -2.49 6.26 16.98
N TYR A 179 -1.18 6.24 17.11
CA TYR A 179 -0.45 5.28 17.95
C TYR A 179 0.65 5.97 18.72
N ASN A 180 0.97 5.45 19.89
CA ASN A 180 2.09 5.97 20.68
C ASN A 180 3.42 5.30 20.33
N ILE A 181 4.50 5.85 20.88
CA ILE A 181 5.89 5.40 20.68
C ILE A 181 6.16 3.92 21.02
N ASN A 182 5.23 3.25 21.70
CA ASN A 182 5.30 1.82 22.01
C ASN A 182 4.52 0.96 21.00
N GLY A 183 4.03 1.54 19.90
CA GLY A 183 3.24 0.86 18.88
C GLY A 183 1.80 0.55 19.29
N ARG A 184 1.30 1.14 20.39
CA ARG A 184 -0.08 0.91 20.84
C ARG A 184 -1.01 1.95 20.23
N LEU A 185 -2.16 1.50 19.73
CA LEU A 185 -3.20 2.39 19.21
C LEU A 185 -3.81 3.20 20.36
N GLU A 186 -4.03 4.49 20.09
CA GLU A 186 -4.84 5.35 20.94
C GLU A 186 -6.32 5.06 20.69
N LYS A 187 -7.12 5.01 21.77
CA LYS A 187 -8.56 4.74 21.72
C LYS A 187 -9.37 5.99 21.48
#